data_AF-A0AAV1K9B3-F1
#
_entry.id   AF-A0AAV1K9B3-F1
#
_cell.length_a   1.000
_cell.length_b   1.000
_cell.length_c   1.000
_cell.angle_alpha   90.00
_cell.angle_beta   90.00
_cell.angle_gamma   90.00
#
_symmetry.space_group_name_H-M   'P 1'
#
loop_
_entity.id
_entity.type
_entity.pdbx_description
1 polymer ?
#
loop_
_entity_poly.entity_id
_entity_poly.type
_entity_poly.pdbx_seq_one_letter_code
_entity_poly.pdbx_strand_id
1 'polypeptide(L)'
;MKILFILIKFVKHNQKIISQVLKSFVFVRNKTGKQLSIVGGHTFYCGVRGARTNIWRCTRWGQCKARFIITMSGELVTAQLNHTHEPPSFVIHDGIYYKI
;
A
#
# COMPACT_ATOMS: atom_id res chain seq x y z
N MET A 1 22.12 -34.31 5.30
CA MET A 1 22.33 -32.92 5.79
C MET A 1 22.12 -31.83 4.70
N LYS A 2 21.23 -32.02 3.71
CA LYS A 2 20.97 -31.06 2.62
C LYS A 2 19.60 -30.35 2.69
N ILE A 3 18.63 -30.94 3.40
CA ILE A 3 17.24 -30.44 3.49
C ILE A 3 17.14 -29.16 4.34
N LEU A 4 17.90 -29.07 5.45
CA LEU A 4 17.87 -27.90 6.34
C LEU A 4 18.40 -26.62 5.67
N PHE A 5 19.37 -26.73 4.75
CA PHE A 5 19.95 -25.58 4.04
C PHE A 5 18.98 -24.95 3.02
N ILE A 6 18.03 -25.72 2.47
CA ILE A 6 17.05 -25.21 1.48
C ILE A 6 15.99 -24.34 2.17
N LEU A 7 15.50 -24.75 3.34
CA LEU A 7 14.53 -23.99 4.13
C LEU A 7 15.09 -22.63 4.56
N ILE A 8 16.36 -22.56 4.95
CA ILE A 8 17.00 -21.31 5.39
C ILE A 8 17.17 -20.32 4.22
N LYS A 9 17.44 -20.80 2.99
CA LYS A 9 17.50 -19.92 1.80
C LYS A 9 16.11 -19.41 1.38
N PHE A 10 15.06 -20.23 1.50
CA PHE A 10 13.68 -19.84 1.21
C PHE A 10 13.18 -18.75 2.17
N VAL A 11 13.50 -18.87 3.46
CA VAL A 11 13.18 -17.85 4.47
C VAL A 11 13.96 -16.56 4.25
N LYS A 12 15.26 -16.62 3.92
CA LYS A 12 16.07 -15.41 3.67
C LYS A 12 15.68 -14.66 2.39
N HIS A 13 15.24 -15.36 1.34
CA HIS A 13 14.71 -14.72 0.14
C HIS A 13 13.38 -14.02 0.43
N ASN A 14 12.52 -14.59 1.29
CA ASN A 14 11.31 -13.94 1.78
C ASN A 14 11.60 -12.73 2.68
N GLN A 15 12.66 -12.76 3.50
CA GLN A 15 12.99 -11.63 4.37
C GLN A 15 13.53 -10.41 3.59
N LYS A 16 14.24 -10.65 2.48
CA LYS A 16 14.67 -9.58 1.55
C LYS A 16 13.50 -9.02 0.73
N ILE A 17 12.49 -9.84 0.40
CA ILE A 17 11.22 -9.37 -0.16
C ILE A 17 10.44 -8.58 0.90
N ILE A 18 10.34 -9.04 2.14
CA ILE A 18 9.67 -8.34 3.25
C ILE A 18 10.30 -6.95 3.51
N SER A 19 11.64 -6.83 3.47
CA SER A 19 12.31 -5.54 3.67
C SER A 19 12.14 -4.57 2.49
N GLN A 20 11.89 -5.08 1.27
CA GLN A 20 11.55 -4.29 0.09
C GLN A 20 10.03 -4.00 -0.01
N VAL A 21 9.21 -4.78 0.70
CA VAL A 21 7.74 -4.68 0.85
C VAL A 21 7.34 -3.73 1.98
N LEU A 22 8.27 -3.27 2.83
CA LEU A 22 8.06 -2.10 3.71
C LEU A 22 8.03 -0.76 2.92
N LYS A 23 7.41 -0.74 1.73
CA LYS A 23 6.71 0.47 1.28
C LYS A 23 5.56 0.66 2.27
N SER A 24 5.84 1.33 3.38
CA SER A 24 4.91 1.52 4.48
C SER A 24 3.62 2.15 3.95
N PHE A 25 2.50 1.47 4.21
CA PHE A 25 1.18 2.05 3.97
C PHE A 25 0.98 3.13 5.02
N VAL A 26 1.15 4.39 4.64
CA VAL A 26 0.93 5.51 5.55
C VAL A 26 -0.53 5.94 5.43
N PHE A 27 -1.30 5.79 6.50
CA PHE A 27 -2.68 6.24 6.52
C PHE A 27 -2.76 7.67 7.04
N VAL A 28 -3.40 8.53 6.25
CA VAL A 28 -3.60 9.95 6.54
C VAL A 28 -5.07 10.32 6.34
N ARG A 29 -5.46 11.50 6.78
CA ARG A 29 -6.77 12.08 6.44
C ARG A 29 -6.57 13.24 5.47
N ASN A 30 -7.51 13.45 4.55
CA ASN A 30 -7.54 14.70 3.79
C ASN A 30 -8.20 15.83 4.62
N LYS A 31 -8.23 17.05 4.08
CA LYS A 31 -8.92 18.21 4.69
C LYS A 31 -10.40 18.01 5.01
N THR A 32 -11.06 17.01 4.40
CA THR A 32 -12.47 16.68 4.66
C THR A 32 -12.63 15.50 5.61
N GLY A 33 -11.55 15.04 6.26
CA GLY A 33 -11.54 13.91 7.20
C GLY A 33 -11.55 12.50 6.56
N LYS A 34 -11.61 12.39 5.23
CA LYS A 34 -11.60 11.11 4.52
C LYS A 34 -10.20 10.50 4.58
N GLN A 35 -10.16 9.20 4.89
CA GLN A 35 -8.90 8.46 5.00
C GLN A 35 -8.31 8.16 3.62
N LEU A 36 -7.00 8.38 3.49
CA LEU A 36 -6.17 8.01 2.36
C LEU A 36 -5.03 7.12 2.83
N SER A 37 -4.46 6.37 1.91
CA SER A 37 -3.19 5.67 2.11
C SER A 37 -2.16 6.20 1.11
N ILE A 38 -0.93 6.39 1.57
CA ILE A 38 0.20 6.78 0.75
C ILE A 38 1.13 5.58 0.62
N VAL A 39 1.44 5.21 -0.62
CA VAL A 39 2.31 4.08 -0.95
C VAL A 39 3.21 4.49 -2.11
N GLY A 40 4.52 4.56 -1.87
CA GLY A 40 5.48 4.96 -2.90
C GLY A 40 5.15 6.32 -3.54
N GLY A 41 4.79 7.32 -2.73
CA GLY A 41 4.42 8.66 -3.17
C GLY A 41 3.03 8.79 -3.81
N HIS A 42 2.35 7.68 -4.07
CA HIS A 42 1.00 7.70 -4.66
C HIS A 42 -0.07 7.63 -3.59
N THR A 43 -1.20 8.29 -3.84
CA THR A 43 -2.35 8.27 -2.93
C THR A 43 -3.39 7.26 -3.37
N PHE A 44 -3.98 6.60 -2.39
CA PHE A 44 -5.03 5.59 -2.54
C PHE A 44 -6.21 5.93 -1.63
N TYR A 45 -7.42 5.66 -2.09
CA TYR A 45 -8.64 5.73 -1.27
C TYR A 45 -9.25 4.34 -1.13
N CYS A 46 -9.92 4.10 0.01
CA CYS A 46 -10.67 2.86 0.20
C CYS A 46 -11.95 2.92 -0.64
N GLY A 47 -11.97 2.20 -1.77
CA GLY A 47 -13.08 2.19 -2.71
C GLY A 47 -14.10 1.09 -2.45
N VAL A 48 -13.71 0.03 -1.74
CA VAL A 48 -14.62 -1.06 -1.33
C VAL A 48 -14.26 -1.47 0.09
N ARG A 49 -15.28 -1.52 0.96
CA ARG A 49 -15.17 -2.04 2.32
C ARG A 49 -15.94 -3.35 2.40
N GLY A 50 -15.22 -4.46 2.50
CA GLY A 50 -15.79 -5.78 2.67
C GLY A 50 -15.74 -6.22 4.14
N ALA A 51 -16.41 -7.33 4.45
CA ALA A 51 -16.43 -7.89 5.82
C ALA A 51 -15.05 -8.37 6.31
N ARG A 52 -14.18 -8.82 5.39
CA ARG A 52 -12.85 -9.37 5.72
C ARG A 52 -11.70 -8.55 5.17
N THR A 53 -11.92 -7.82 4.07
CA THR A 53 -10.88 -7.10 3.36
C THR A 53 -11.37 -5.75 2.85
N ASN A 54 -10.44 -4.81 2.73
CA ASN A 54 -10.66 -3.49 2.14
C ASN A 54 -9.84 -3.39 0.84
N ILE A 55 -10.46 -2.86 -0.21
CA ILE A 55 -9.80 -2.60 -1.49
C ILE A 55 -9.49 -1.11 -1.60
N TRP A 56 -8.20 -0.81 -1.66
CA TRP A 56 -7.66 0.53 -1.82
C TRP A 56 -7.25 0.74 -3.27
N ARG A 57 -7.75 1.81 -3.88
CA ARG A 57 -7.54 2.13 -5.30
C ARG A 57 -6.79 3.44 -5.39
N CYS A 58 -5.92 3.58 -6.39
CA CYS A 58 -5.28 4.84 -6.68
C CYS A 58 -6.35 5.95 -6.80
N THR A 59 -6.07 7.14 -6.28
CA THR A 59 -6.98 8.30 -6.37
C THR A 59 -7.28 8.71 -7.81
N ARG A 60 -6.47 8.28 -8.79
CA ARG A 60 -6.73 8.41 -10.24
C ARG A 60 -7.36 7.15 -10.86
N TRP A 61 -8.19 6.39 -10.13
CA TRP A 61 -8.73 5.07 -10.55
C TRP A 61 -9.33 5.00 -11.98
N GLY A 62 -9.89 6.10 -12.48
CA GLY A 62 -10.38 6.20 -13.86
C GLY A 62 -9.29 5.95 -14.91
N GLN A 63 -8.07 6.41 -14.65
CA GLN A 63 -6.91 6.35 -15.56
C GLN A 63 -5.79 5.42 -15.06
N CYS A 64 -5.81 5.05 -13.79
CA CYS A 64 -4.80 4.22 -13.14
C CYS A 64 -5.47 3.02 -12.45
N LYS A 65 -4.99 1.80 -12.72
CA LYS A 65 -5.53 0.57 -12.11
C LYS A 65 -4.74 0.10 -10.90
N ALA A 66 -3.76 0.87 -10.44
CA ALA A 66 -3.02 0.57 -9.24
C ALA A 66 -3.96 0.43 -8.04
N ARG A 67 -3.79 -0.64 -7.27
CA ARG A 67 -4.62 -1.01 -6.13
C ARG A 67 -3.90 -1.93 -5.18
N PHE A 68 -4.34 -1.97 -3.94
CA PHE A 68 -3.94 -3.00 -2.98
C PHE A 68 -5.12 -3.42 -2.12
N ILE A 69 -5.02 -4.61 -1.54
CA ILE A 69 -6.04 -5.20 -0.68
C ILE A 69 -5.40 -5.50 0.66
N ILE A 70 -6.04 -5.03 1.73
CA ILE A 70 -5.63 -5.34 3.11
C ILE A 70 -6.76 -6.05 3.85
N THR A 71 -6.41 -6.86 4.84
CA THR A 71 -7.36 -7.43 5.80
C THR A 71 -7.87 -6.34 6.76
N MET A 72 -8.88 -6.66 7.58
CA MET A 72 -9.31 -5.77 8.67
C MET A 72 -8.22 -5.56 9.74
N SER A 73 -7.30 -6.52 9.90
CA SER A 73 -6.13 -6.42 10.79
C SER A 73 -4.99 -5.58 10.19
N GLY A 74 -5.13 -5.08 8.95
CA GLY A 74 -4.13 -4.25 8.29
C GLY A 74 -3.04 -5.03 7.55
N GLU A 75 -3.18 -6.35 7.42
CA GLU A 75 -2.22 -7.19 6.70
C GLU A 75 -2.42 -7.08 5.19
N LEU A 76 -1.31 -6.99 4.45
CA LEU A 76 -1.35 -6.94 3.00
C LEU A 76 -1.73 -8.30 2.41
N VAL A 77 -2.85 -8.36 1.69
CA VAL A 77 -3.29 -9.55 0.96
C VAL A 77 -2.65 -9.57 -0.44
N THR A 78 -2.73 -8.47 -1.17
CA THR A 78 -2.13 -8.33 -2.51
C THR A 78 -1.98 -6.86 -2.90
N ALA A 79 -1.07 -6.56 -3.81
CA ALA A 79 -0.80 -5.23 -4.31
C ALA A 79 -0.40 -5.24 -5.80
N GLN A 80 -1.02 -4.35 -6.57
CA GLN A 80 -0.64 -3.98 -7.93
C GLN A 80 -0.32 -2.49 -7.90
N LEU A 81 0.97 -2.14 -7.75
CA LEU A 81 1.41 -0.75 -7.55
C LEU A 81 2.06 -0.15 -8.80
N ASN A 82 1.79 -0.72 -9.98
CA ASN A 82 2.26 -0.16 -11.24
C ASN A 82 1.33 1.00 -11.62
N HIS A 83 1.89 2.20 -11.63
CA HIS A 83 1.17 3.42 -11.98
C HIS A 83 1.43 3.81 -13.44
N THR A 84 0.43 4.45 -14.04
CA THR A 84 0.46 5.00 -15.41
C THR A 84 0.69 6.50 -15.41
N HIS A 85 1.09 7.05 -14.27
CA HIS A 85 1.31 8.47 -14.05
C HIS A 85 2.32 8.67 -12.92
N GLU A 86 2.91 9.85 -12.87
CA GLU A 86 3.81 10.24 -11.80
C GLU A 86 3.06 10.49 -10.47
N PRO A 87 3.75 10.38 -9.32
CA PRO A 87 3.22 10.77 -8.03
C PRO A 87 2.74 12.23 -8.00
N PRO A 88 1.65 12.55 -7.29
CA PRO A 88 1.27 13.95 -7.04
C PRO A 88 2.24 14.60 -6.05
N SER A 89 2.39 15.93 -6.13
CA SER A 89 3.02 16.73 -5.09
C SER A 89 2.06 16.98 -3.92
N PHE A 90 2.52 16.79 -2.69
CA PHE A 90 1.73 17.01 -1.49
C PHE A 90 2.63 17.23 -0.27
N VAL A 91 2.05 17.76 0.81
CA VAL A 91 2.62 17.74 2.16
C VAL A 91 1.68 17.02 3.12
N ILE A 92 2.25 16.47 4.20
CA ILE A 92 1.50 15.92 5.32
C ILE A 92 1.87 16.76 6.54
N HIS A 93 0.87 17.32 7.22
CA HIS A 93 1.03 18.06 8.47
C HIS A 93 -0.01 17.55 9.46
N ASP A 94 0.42 17.12 10.66
CA ASP A 94 -0.45 16.53 11.70
C ASP A 94 -1.34 15.37 11.21
N GLY A 95 -0.79 14.52 10.33
CA GLY A 95 -1.55 13.40 9.74
C GLY A 95 -2.61 13.84 8.72
N ILE A 96 -2.64 15.12 8.35
CA ILE A 96 -3.52 15.68 7.32
C ILE A 96 -2.74 15.86 6.01
N TYR A 97 -3.30 15.33 4.93
CA TYR A 97 -2.82 15.44 3.55
C TYR A 97 -3.29 16.74 2.91
N TYR A 98 -2.33 17.52 2.39
CA TYR A 98 -2.55 18.73 1.60
C TYR A 98 -1.91 18.55 0.23
N LYS A 99 -2.74 18.57 -0.82
CA LYS A 99 -2.25 18.58 -2.19
C LYS A 99 -1.69 19.97 -2.52
N ILE A 100 -0.52 20.00 -3.15
CA ILE A 100 0.11 21.22 -3.69
C ILE A 100 -0.38 21.44 -5.12
#